data_AF-A0A840VKD8-F1
#
_entry.id   AF-A0A840VKD8-F1
#
_cell.length_a   1.000
_cell.length_b   1.000
_cell.length_c   1.000
_cell.angle_alpha   90.00
_cell.angle_beta   90.00
_cell.angle_gamma   90.00
#
_symmetry.space_group_name_H-M   'P 1'
#
loop_
_entity.id
_entity.type
_entity.pdbx_description
1 polymer ?
#
loop_
_entity_poly.entity_id
_entity_poly.type
_entity_poly.pdbx_seq_one_letter_code
_entity_poly.pdbx_strand_id
1 'polypeptide(L)' 'MTFHLVVLKPFDGYQRGELITNTATVEKILAGSQASFVVRVMAKEG' A
#
# COMPACT_ATOMS: atom_id res chain seq x y z
N MET A 1 -3.80 -13.15 -6.63
CA MET A 1 -4.44 -11.82 -6.51
C MET A 1 -3.37 -10.84 -6.07
N THR A 2 -2.94 -9.96 -6.97
CA THR A 2 -1.90 -8.98 -6.69
C THR A 2 -2.58 -7.71 -6.17
N PHE A 3 -2.30 -7.36 -4.91
CA PHE A 3 -2.85 -6.16 -4.28
C PHE A 3 -1.80 -5.06 -4.30
N HIS A 4 -2.18 -3.88 -4.76
CA HIS A 4 -1.37 -2.67 -4.59
C HIS A 4 -1.93 -1.86 -3.43
N LEU A 5 -1.08 -1.02 -2.83
CA LEU A 5 -1.51 -0.05 -1.83
C LEU A 5 -1.38 1.36 -2.38
N VAL A 6 -2.39 2.19 -2.11
CA VAL A 6 -2.29 3.63 -2.33
C VAL A 6 -2.25 4.32 -0.97
N VAL A 7 -1.30 5.22 -0.81
CA VAL A 7 -1.05 5.92 0.44
C VAL A 7 -2.07 7.05 0.62
N LEU A 8 -2.83 7.02 1.71
CA LEU A 8 -3.84 8.02 2.08
C LEU A 8 -3.25 9.15 2.94
N LYS A 9 -2.29 8.82 3.80
CA LYS A 9 -1.55 9.75 4.65
C LYS A 9 -0.05 9.50 4.52
N PRO A 10 0.81 10.53 4.45
CA PRO A 10 2.25 10.31 4.38
C PRO A 10 2.80 9.60 5.63
N PHE A 11 3.72 8.67 5.45
CA PHE A 11 4.44 7.94 6.52
C PHE A 11 5.74 7.35 5.95
N ASP A 12 6.78 7.12 6.77
CA ASP A 12 8.04 6.44 6.36
C ASP A 12 8.62 6.89 4.99
N GLY A 13 8.47 8.17 4.65
CA GLY A 13 8.93 8.73 3.37
C GLY A 13 7.97 8.51 2.18
N TYR A 14 6.92 7.71 2.32
CA TYR A 14 5.84 7.58 1.36
C TYR A 14 4.95 8.82 1.34
N GLN A 15 4.64 9.30 0.14
CA GLN A 15 3.75 10.46 -0.03
C GLN A 15 2.30 10.03 -0.24
N ARG A 16 1.37 10.93 0.10
CA ARG A 16 -0.05 10.72 -0.19
C ARG A 16 -0.25 10.58 -1.71
N GLY A 17 -0.97 9.55 -2.11
CA GLY A 17 -1.23 9.20 -3.51
C GLY A 17 -0.16 8.28 -4.12
N GLU A 18 0.91 8.00 -3.39
CA GLU A 18 1.95 7.07 -3.87
C GLU A 18 1.42 5.63 -3.94
N LEU A 19 1.81 4.93 -5.00
CA LEU A 19 1.42 3.55 -5.27
C LEU A 19 2.54 2.60 -4.85
N ILE A 20 2.23 1.70 -3.92
CA ILE A 20 3.15 0.66 -3.44
C ILE A 20 2.72 -0.67 -4.07
N THR A 21 3.58 -1.20 -4.92
CA THR A 21 3.35 -2.45 -5.66
C THR A 21 4.25 -3.60 -5.19
N ASN A 22 5.29 -3.31 -4.41
CA ASN A 22 6.20 -4.33 -3.89
C ASN A 22 5.50 -5.18 -2.83
N THR A 23 5.29 -6.46 -3.12
CA THR A 23 4.57 -7.41 -2.25
C THR A 23 5.11 -7.46 -0.83
N ALA A 24 6.43 -7.55 -0.65
CA ALA A 24 7.03 -7.63 0.69
C ALA A 24 6.79 -6.35 1.50
N THR A 25 6.80 -5.20 0.85
CA THR A 25 6.45 -3.91 1.48
C THR A 25 4.97 -3.85 1.82
N VAL A 26 4.11 -4.29 0.89
CA VAL A 26 2.65 -4.35 1.10
C VAL A 26 2.30 -5.21 2.30
N GLU A 27 2.87 -6.41 2.40
CA GLU A 27 2.66 -7.32 3.53
C GLU A 27 3.11 -6.70 4.86
N LYS A 28 4.27 -6.04 4.89
CA LYS A 28 4.75 -5.34 6.09
C LYS A 28 3.83 -4.21 6.54
N ILE A 29 3.37 -3.38 5.62
CA ILE A 29 2.48 -2.26 5.92
C ILE A 29 1.13 -2.77 6.44
N LEU A 30 0.59 -3.81 5.80
CA LEU A 30 -0.69 -4.39 6.20
C LEU A 30 -0.63 -5.14 7.54
N ALA A 31 0.53 -5.71 7.89
CA ALA A 31 0.75 -6.35 9.19
C ALA A 31 1.09 -5.34 10.32
N GLY A 32 1.43 -4.09 9.96
CA GLY A 32 1.85 -3.05 10.90
C GLY A 32 0.76 -2.04 11.25
N SER A 33 1.12 -1.06 12.10
CA SER A 33 0.23 0.04 12.50
C SER A 33 -0.12 1.01 11.37
N GLN A 34 0.57 0.92 10.23
CA GLN A 34 0.37 1.80 9.06
C GLN A 34 -0.73 1.30 8.11
N ALA A 35 -1.35 0.14 8.38
CA ALA A 35 -2.44 -0.39 7.55
C ALA A 35 -3.59 0.62 7.36
N SER A 36 -3.83 1.48 8.36
CA SER A 36 -4.85 2.55 8.33
C SER A 36 -4.47 3.76 7.47
N PHE A 37 -3.21 3.85 7.01
CA PHE A 37 -2.70 4.96 6.19
C PHE A 37 -2.71 4.64 4.70
N VAL A 38 -3.18 3.46 4.32
CA VAL A 38 -3.19 2.97 2.95
C VAL A 38 -4.56 2.39 2.58
N VAL A 39 -4.87 2.35 1.29
CA VAL A 39 -6.03 1.62 0.75
C VAL A 39 -5.56 0.52 -0.18
N ARG A 40 -6.19 -0.66 -0.09
CA ARG A 40 -5.92 -1.79 -0.99
C ARG A 40 -6.62 -1.57 -2.32
N VAL A 41 -5.87 -1.66 -3.40
CA VAL A 41 -6.39 -1.60 -4.77
C VAL A 41 -6.12 -2.94 -5.42
N MET A 42 -7.17 -3.58 -5.94
CA MET A 42 -7.00 -4.79 -6.74
C MET A 42 -6.42 -4.40 -8.10
N ALA A 43 -5.24 -4.91 -8.43
CA ALA A 43 -4.77 -4.85 -9.80
C ALA A 43 -5.57 -5.90 -10.59
N LYS A 44 -6.44 -5.46 -11.50
CA LYS A 44 -7.01 -6.37 -12.49
C LYS A 44 -5.87 -6.72 -13.45
N GLU A 45 -5.43 -7.97 -13.43
CA GLU A 45 -4.59 -8.50 -14.50
C GLU A 45 -5.38 -8.34 -15.79
N GLY A 46 -4.90 -7.46 -16.67
CA GLY A 46 -5.46 -7.18 -17.99
C GLY A 46 -4.98 -8.19 -18.99
#